data_AF-A0A8J2KRV6-F1
#
_entry.id   AF-A0A8J2KRV6-F1
#
_cell.length_a   1.000
_cell.length_b   1.000
_cell.length_c   1.000
_cell.angle_alpha   90.00
_cell.angle_beta   90.00
_cell.angle_gamma   90.00
#
_symmetry.space_group_name_H-M   'P 1'
#
loop_
_entity.id
_entity.type
_entity.pdbx_description
1 polymer ?
#
loop_
_entity_poly.entity_id
_entity_poly.type
_entity_poly.pdbx_seq_one_letter_code
_entity_poly.pdbx_strand_id
1 'polypeptide(L)'
;RRTFIAGILITGVATTFFGILDKTEMNTFLVLSFAIRIVAALGDAALITANFSLVAVEFPRYIATTFATLETFFGLGLIVGPTLGGIFYELGGFMLPFLVVGVSFSLLGLVACVIMTVDKEPDDLDEKAPGIFALLKVPSVSLAAFSILAGAISMGFLSATLEPHVRQFNLS
;
A
#
# COMPACT_ATOMS: atom_id res chain seq x y z
N ARG A 1 5.57 -8.18 12.86
CA ARG A 1 6.39 -8.72 11.73
C ARG A 1 5.58 -9.60 10.76
N ARG A 2 4.85 -10.64 11.22
CA ARG A 2 4.05 -11.53 10.33
C ARG A 2 3.04 -10.80 9.43
N THR A 3 2.30 -9.84 9.98
CA THR A 3 1.32 -9.04 9.24
C THR A 3 1.95 -8.24 8.11
N PHE A 4 3.17 -7.71 8.30
CA PHE A 4 3.92 -6.99 7.28
C PHE A 4 4.29 -7.92 6.10
N ILE A 5 4.86 -9.09 6.41
CA ILE A 5 5.27 -10.08 5.40
C ILE A 5 4.04 -10.61 4.63
N ALA A 6 2.94 -10.91 5.33
CA ALA A 6 1.71 -11.34 4.69
C ALA A 6 1.13 -10.25 3.79
N GLY A 7 1.10 -8.99 4.26
CA GLY A 7 0.60 -7.85 3.49
C GLY A 7 1.36 -7.66 2.17
N ILE A 8 2.69 -7.59 2.22
CA ILE A 8 3.51 -7.38 1.01
C ILE A 8 3.38 -8.53 0.01
N LEU A 9 3.30 -9.78 0.48
CA LEU A 9 3.13 -10.96 -0.39
C LEU A 9 1.73 -10.98 -1.03
N ILE A 10 0.68 -10.68 -0.26
CA ILE A 10 -0.70 -10.60 -0.79
C ILE A 10 -0.77 -9.52 -1.88
N THR A 11 -0.23 -8.33 -1.62
CA THR A 11 -0.21 -7.23 -2.58
C THR A 11 0.59 -7.60 -3.83
N GLY A 12 1.78 -8.18 -3.68
CA GLY A 12 2.63 -8.58 -4.80
C GLY A 12 1.96 -9.63 -5.70
N VAL A 13 1.37 -10.67 -5.10
CA VAL A 13 0.67 -11.73 -5.82
C VAL A 13 -0.60 -11.21 -6.50
N ALA A 14 -1.41 -10.41 -5.80
CA ALA A 14 -2.62 -9.81 -6.35
C ALA A 14 -2.30 -8.90 -7.54
N THR A 15 -1.30 -8.02 -7.43
CA THR A 15 -0.86 -7.15 -8.52
C THR A 15 -0.32 -7.94 -9.71
N THR A 16 0.41 -9.04 -9.48
CA THR A 16 0.88 -9.91 -10.56
C THR A 16 -0.30 -10.54 -11.32
N PHE A 17 -1.30 -11.07 -10.60
CA PHE A 17 -2.51 -11.63 -11.23
C PHE A 17 -3.32 -10.57 -11.97
N PHE A 18 -3.37 -9.34 -11.47
CA PHE A 18 -4.02 -8.22 -12.15
C PHE A 18 -3.46 -7.99 -13.56
N GLY A 19 -2.13 -8.09 -13.72
CA GLY A 19 -1.48 -7.92 -15.03
C GLY A 19 -1.85 -8.99 -16.06
N ILE A 20 -2.19 -10.21 -15.63
CA ILE A 20 -2.56 -11.33 -16.51
C ILE A 20 -4.02 -11.21 -16.96
N LEU A 21 -4.81 -10.37 -16.28
CA LEU A 21 -6.24 -10.27 -16.48
C LEU A 21 -6.66 -9.72 -17.85
N ASP A 22 -5.76 -9.00 -18.51
CA ASP A 22 -5.94 -8.45 -19.88
C ASP A 22 -6.38 -9.49 -20.92
N LYS A 23 -6.13 -10.78 -20.66
CA LYS A 23 -6.49 -11.89 -21.56
C LYS A 23 -7.94 -12.36 -21.41
N THR A 24 -8.75 -11.74 -20.55
CA THR A 24 -10.13 -12.16 -20.26
C THR A 24 -11.16 -11.30 -20.97
N GLU A 25 -12.38 -11.84 -21.15
CA GLU A 25 -13.50 -11.10 -21.72
C GLU A 25 -13.94 -9.94 -20.82
N MET A 26 -14.49 -8.88 -21.40
CA MET A 26 -14.82 -7.61 -20.70
C MET A 26 -15.60 -7.78 -19.39
N ASN A 27 -16.66 -8.59 -19.38
CA ASN A 27 -17.49 -8.78 -18.19
C ASN A 27 -16.73 -9.51 -17.07
N THR A 28 -15.92 -10.50 -17.44
CA THR A 28 -15.10 -11.28 -16.52
C THR A 28 -13.92 -10.47 -16.01
N PHE A 29 -13.30 -9.65 -16.87
CA PHE A 29 -12.26 -8.70 -16.52
C PHE A 29 -12.72 -7.76 -15.42
N LEU A 30 -13.91 -7.16 -15.57
CA LEU A 30 -14.45 -6.19 -14.61
C LEU A 30 -14.66 -6.83 -13.22
N VAL A 31 -15.33 -7.98 -13.16
CA VAL A 31 -15.61 -8.67 -11.89
C VAL A 31 -14.33 -9.10 -11.19
N LEU A 32 -13.40 -9.72 -11.94
CA LEU A 32 -12.12 -10.16 -11.38
C LEU A 32 -11.22 -8.97 -10.99
N SER A 33 -11.26 -7.87 -11.74
CA SER A 33 -10.53 -6.64 -11.44
C SER A 33 -10.93 -6.08 -10.07
N PHE A 34 -12.24 -5.99 -9.79
CA PHE A 34 -12.73 -5.59 -8.47
C PHE A 34 -12.31 -6.57 -7.37
N ALA A 35 -12.46 -7.87 -7.60
CA ALA A 35 -12.08 -8.89 -6.62
C ALA A 35 -10.59 -8.80 -6.26
N ILE A 36 -9.71 -8.74 -7.27
CA ILE A 36 -8.26 -8.62 -7.08
C ILE A 36 -7.90 -7.30 -6.41
N ARG A 37 -8.56 -6.19 -6.77
CA ARG A 37 -8.31 -4.87 -6.14
C ARG A 37 -8.69 -4.84 -4.68
N ILE A 38 -9.77 -5.51 -4.28
CA ILE A 38 -10.14 -5.65 -2.86
C ILE A 38 -9.06 -6.42 -2.10
N VAL A 39 -8.58 -7.54 -2.64
CA VAL A 39 -7.52 -8.34 -2.02
C VAL A 39 -6.21 -7.55 -1.93
N ALA A 40 -5.82 -6.85 -3.00
CA ALA A 40 -4.64 -5.99 -3.02
C ALA A 40 -4.74 -4.86 -1.98
N ALA A 41 -5.91 -4.22 -1.86
CA ALA A 41 -6.14 -3.17 -0.87
C ALA A 41 -6.06 -3.68 0.58
N LEU A 42 -6.55 -4.90 0.84
CA LEU A 42 -6.39 -5.54 2.15
C LEU A 42 -4.91 -5.81 2.47
N GLY A 43 -4.15 -6.30 1.49
CA GLY A 43 -2.70 -6.51 1.61
C GLY A 43 -1.96 -5.21 1.90
N ASP A 44 -2.27 -4.14 1.16
CA ASP A 44 -1.65 -2.83 1.30
C ASP A 44 -1.99 -2.16 2.64
N ALA A 45 -3.25 -2.25 3.08
CA ALA A 45 -3.66 -1.76 4.39
C ALA A 45 -2.93 -2.49 5.54
N ALA A 46 -2.79 -3.82 5.42
CA ALA A 46 -2.05 -4.63 6.39
C ALA A 46 -0.55 -4.27 6.39
N LEU A 47 0.04 -4.06 5.21
CA LEU A 47 1.42 -3.66 5.02
C LEU A 47 1.71 -2.31 5.68
N ILE A 48 0.94 -1.28 5.31
CA ILE A 48 1.12 0.10 5.81
C ILE A 48 0.91 0.14 7.33
N THR A 49 -0.16 -0.49 7.84
CA THR A 49 -0.43 -0.52 9.28
C THR A 49 0.70 -1.20 10.06
N ALA A 50 1.14 -2.38 9.60
CA ALA A 50 2.22 -3.11 10.24
C ALA A 50 3.57 -2.37 10.13
N ASN A 51 3.80 -1.62 9.06
CA ASN A 51 4.99 -0.80 8.88
C ASN A 51 5.08 0.29 9.96
N PHE A 52 3.98 1.03 10.19
CA PHE A 52 3.94 2.06 11.24
C PHE A 52 4.24 1.46 12.63
N SER A 53 3.65 0.32 12.97
CA SER A 53 3.94 -0.35 14.24
C SER A 53 5.37 -0.88 14.33
N LEU A 54 5.91 -1.45 13.24
CA LEU A 54 7.24 -2.04 13.22
C LEU A 54 8.34 -1.00 13.41
N VAL A 55 8.23 0.15 12.72
CA VAL A 55 9.20 1.25 12.84
C VAL A 55 9.27 1.76 14.28
N ALA A 56 8.12 1.90 14.94
CA ALA A 56 8.06 2.37 16.32
C ALA A 56 8.75 1.41 17.31
N VAL A 57 8.64 0.10 17.07
CA VAL A 57 9.25 -0.94 17.92
C VAL A 57 10.74 -1.13 17.62
N GLU A 58 11.14 -1.13 16.35
CA GLU A 58 12.51 -1.43 15.93
C GLU A 58 13.45 -0.23 16.08
N PHE A 59 12.93 1.00 15.90
CA PHE A 59 13.72 2.24 15.96
C PHE A 59 13.20 3.22 17.03
N PRO A 60 13.08 2.82 18.31
CA PRO A 60 12.39 3.61 19.34
C PRO A 60 13.06 4.96 19.62
N ARG A 61 14.37 5.07 19.38
CA ARG A 61 15.14 6.32 19.56
C ARG A 61 15.06 7.28 18.37
N TYR A 62 14.72 6.78 17.19
CA TYR A 62 14.78 7.53 15.92
C TYR A 62 13.49 7.41 15.11
N ILE A 63 12.34 7.27 15.78
CA ILE A 63 11.02 7.06 15.17
C ILE A 63 10.71 8.16 14.14
N ALA A 64 10.81 9.43 14.56
CA ALA A 64 10.48 10.57 13.70
C ALA A 64 11.37 10.66 12.45
N THR A 65 12.69 10.47 12.61
CA THR A 65 13.63 10.51 11.48
C THR A 65 13.39 9.34 10.52
N THR A 66 13.15 8.13 11.05
CA THR A 66 12.87 6.95 10.23
C THR A 66 11.58 7.13 9.43
N PHE A 67 10.52 7.65 10.06
CA PHE A 67 9.28 7.98 9.34
C PHE A 67 9.50 9.07 8.29
N ALA A 68 10.22 10.14 8.60
CA ALA A 68 10.50 11.20 7.64
C ALA A 68 11.24 10.65 6.40
N THR A 69 12.20 9.74 6.60
CA THR A 69 12.91 9.09 5.50
C THR A 69 11.99 8.18 4.68
N LEU A 70 11.14 7.38 5.33
CA LEU A 70 10.17 6.51 4.64
C LEU A 70 9.18 7.33 3.80
N GLU A 71 8.62 8.41 4.36
CA GLU A 71 7.70 9.31 3.65
C GLU A 71 8.39 10.02 2.47
N THR A 72 9.67 10.37 2.61
CA THR A 72 10.46 10.94 1.50
C THR A 72 10.56 9.95 0.34
N PHE A 73 10.90 8.69 0.62
CA PHE A 73 10.97 7.65 -0.41
C PHE A 73 9.60 7.30 -0.99
N PHE A 74 8.53 7.34 -0.19
CA PHE A 74 7.17 7.19 -0.66
C PHE A 74 6.79 8.31 -1.64
N GLY A 75 7.07 9.56 -1.29
CA GLY A 75 6.87 10.72 -2.16
C GLY A 75 7.66 10.63 -3.47
N LEU A 76 8.93 10.19 -3.41
CA LEU A 76 9.72 9.93 -4.62
C LEU A 76 9.08 8.83 -5.49
N GLY A 77 8.56 7.77 -4.87
CA GLY A 77 7.82 6.72 -5.55
C GLY A 77 6.57 7.22 -6.28
N LEU A 78 5.83 8.17 -5.70
CA LEU A 78 4.67 8.80 -6.33
C LEU A 78 5.04 9.65 -7.55
N ILE A 79 6.23 10.26 -7.56
CA ILE A 79 6.72 11.07 -8.68
C ILE A 79 7.25 10.17 -9.81
N VAL A 80 8.10 9.20 -9.47
CA VAL A 80 8.81 8.36 -10.45
C VAL A 80 7.92 7.22 -10.95
N GLY A 81 6.95 6.77 -10.15
CA GLY A 81 6.07 5.64 -10.42
C GLY A 81 5.31 5.74 -11.74
N PRO A 82 4.57 6.83 -12.03
CA PRO A 82 3.85 7.00 -13.29
C PRO A 82 4.77 6.96 -14.52
N THR A 83 5.94 7.59 -14.44
CA THR A 83 6.92 7.60 -15.55
C THR A 83 7.45 6.20 -15.84
N LEU A 84 7.87 5.45 -14.81
CA LEU A 84 8.32 4.07 -15.00
C LEU A 84 7.19 3.15 -15.49
N GLY A 85 5.98 3.33 -14.95
CA GLY A 85 4.80 2.58 -15.36
C GLY A 85 4.46 2.81 -16.84
N GLY A 86 4.53 4.05 -17.32
CA GLY A 86 4.34 4.41 -18.73
C GLY A 86 5.39 3.78 -19.64
N ILE A 87 6.67 3.84 -19.27
CA ILE A 87 7.75 3.19 -20.03
C ILE A 87 7.52 1.69 -20.15
N PHE A 88 7.18 1.00 -19.04
CA PHE A 88 6.88 -0.42 -19.09
C PHE A 88 5.62 -0.73 -19.92
N TYR A 89 4.62 0.13 -19.87
CA TYR A 89 3.42 -0.01 -20.67
C TYR A 89 3.72 0.11 -22.19
N GLU A 90 4.56 1.06 -22.60
CA GLU A 90 4.97 1.20 -24.00
C GLU A 90 5.76 -0.02 -24.50
N LEU A 91 6.59 -0.63 -23.65
CA LEU A 91 7.44 -1.76 -24.02
C LEU A 91 6.72 -3.10 -24.05
N GLY A 92 5.77 -3.34 -23.15
CA GLY A 92 5.14 -4.65 -22.97
C GLY A 92 3.64 -4.63 -22.72
N GLY A 93 2.97 -3.51 -23.04
CA GLY A 93 1.53 -3.34 -22.93
C GLY A 93 1.03 -3.37 -21.49
N PHE A 94 -0.25 -3.69 -21.32
CA PHE A 94 -0.92 -3.69 -20.02
C PHE A 94 -0.23 -4.60 -19.00
N MET A 95 0.23 -5.79 -19.40
CA MET A 95 0.74 -6.80 -18.48
C MET A 95 2.07 -6.43 -17.82
N LEU A 96 2.99 -5.80 -18.55
CA LEU A 96 4.37 -5.59 -18.10
C LEU A 96 4.52 -4.74 -16.81
N PRO A 97 3.90 -3.56 -16.68
CA PRO A 97 4.05 -2.75 -15.47
C PRO A 97 3.57 -3.48 -14.21
N PHE A 98 2.43 -4.18 -14.28
CA PHE A 98 1.89 -4.94 -13.16
C PHE A 98 2.77 -6.15 -12.80
N LEU A 99 3.33 -6.84 -13.80
CA LEU A 99 4.20 -7.98 -13.55
C LEU A 99 5.52 -7.54 -12.89
N VAL A 100 6.15 -6.47 -13.38
CA VAL A 100 7.40 -5.95 -12.80
C VAL A 100 7.18 -5.53 -11.34
N VAL A 101 6.12 -4.77 -11.06
CA VAL A 101 5.82 -4.30 -9.69
C VAL A 101 5.42 -5.47 -8.79
N GLY A 102 4.53 -6.35 -9.25
CA GLY A 102 4.03 -7.48 -8.47
C GLY A 102 5.13 -8.49 -8.12
N VAL A 103 6.01 -8.82 -9.07
CA VAL A 103 7.17 -9.68 -8.82
C VAL A 103 8.16 -9.00 -7.88
N SER A 104 8.43 -7.71 -8.06
CA SER A 104 9.32 -6.96 -7.16
C SER A 104 8.83 -6.98 -5.70
N PHE A 105 7.53 -6.74 -5.49
CA PHE A 105 6.92 -6.82 -4.16
C PHE A 105 6.98 -8.23 -3.58
N SER A 106 6.71 -9.24 -4.41
CA SER A 106 6.78 -10.65 -3.99
C SER A 106 8.21 -11.06 -3.59
N LEU A 107 9.22 -10.64 -4.36
CA LEU A 107 10.63 -10.87 -4.05
C LEU A 107 11.04 -10.18 -2.75
N LEU A 108 10.65 -8.91 -2.57
CA LEU A 108 10.90 -8.19 -1.31
C LEU A 108 10.22 -8.86 -0.12
N GLY A 109 9.00 -9.39 -0.31
CA GLY A 109 8.29 -10.17 0.71
C GLY A 109 8.99 -11.47 1.08
N LEU A 110 9.54 -12.19 0.09
CA LEU A 110 10.35 -13.40 0.33
C LEU A 110 11.65 -13.07 1.06
N VAL A 111 12.34 -12.01 0.67
CA VAL A 111 13.55 -11.54 1.36
C VAL A 111 13.20 -11.12 2.80
N ALA A 112 12.11 -10.40 3.00
CA ALA A 112 11.63 -10.02 4.33
C ALA A 112 11.29 -11.25 5.18
N CYS A 113 10.76 -12.32 4.58
CA CYS A 113 10.49 -13.58 5.29
C CYS A 113 11.76 -14.23 5.84
N VAL A 114 12.88 -14.14 5.12
CA VAL A 114 14.18 -14.68 5.55
C VAL A 114 14.86 -13.77 6.58
N ILE A 115 14.85 -12.45 6.34
CA ILE A 115 15.58 -11.47 7.17
C ILE A 115 14.84 -11.18 8.48
N MET A 116 13.52 -10.97 8.42
CA MET A 116 12.71 -10.69 9.60
C MET A 116 12.30 -12.00 10.25
N THR A 117 13.24 -12.67 10.91
CA THR A 117 12.94 -13.84 11.74
C THR A 117 11.85 -13.46 12.74
N VAL A 118 10.80 -14.27 12.78
CA VAL A 118 9.72 -14.11 13.74
C VAL A 118 10.24 -14.63 15.07
N ASP A 119 10.87 -13.76 15.85
CA ASP A 119 11.07 -14.04 17.26
C ASP A 119 9.68 -14.28 17.88
N LYS A 120 9.57 -15.31 18.72
CA LYS A 120 8.36 -15.51 19.53
C LYS A 120 8.16 -14.22 20.32
N GLU A 121 7.06 -13.52 20.07
CA GLU A 121 6.63 -12.44 20.95
C GLU A 121 6.59 -13.01 22.38
N PRO A 122 7.12 -12.30 23.39
CA PRO A 122 6.94 -12.72 24.77
C PRO A 122 5.43 -12.80 25.03
N ASP A 123 5.01 -13.92 25.64
CA ASP A 123 3.63 -14.30 25.96
C ASP A 123 2.97 -13.35 27.01
N ASP A 124 3.57 -12.18 27.25
CA ASP A 124 3.29 -11.26 28.36
C ASP A 124 2.66 -9.93 27.89
N LEU A 125 1.95 -9.91 26.75
CA LEU A 125 1.05 -8.79 26.45
C LEU A 125 -0.26 -8.99 27.21
N ASP A 126 -0.27 -8.44 28.42
CA ASP A 126 -1.42 -8.33 29.33
C ASP A 126 -2.76 -8.14 28.61
N GLU A 127 -3.76 -8.86 29.13
CA GLU A 127 -5.14 -8.83 28.70
C GLU A 127 -5.72 -7.40 28.62
N LYS A 128 -6.42 -7.12 27.51
CA LYS A 128 -7.24 -5.92 27.21
C LYS A 128 -6.47 -4.66 26.80
N ALA A 129 -5.91 -4.69 25.59
CA ALA A 129 -5.83 -3.46 24.80
C ALA A 129 -7.27 -2.88 24.64
N PRO A 130 -7.47 -1.56 24.85
CA PRO A 130 -8.78 -0.93 24.64
C PRO A 130 -9.24 -1.15 23.20
N GLY A 131 -10.49 -1.55 23.01
CA GLY A 131 -11.05 -1.79 21.67
C GLY A 131 -11.01 -0.53 20.80
N ILE A 132 -10.97 -0.71 19.48
CA ILE A 132 -10.90 0.38 18.48
C ILE A 132 -11.97 1.45 18.73
N PHE A 133 -13.19 1.05 19.09
CA PHE A 133 -14.27 1.97 19.44
C PHE A 133 -14.02 2.79 20.72
N ALA A 134 -13.26 2.26 21.68
CA ALA A 134 -12.85 3.00 22.86
C ALA A 134 -11.75 4.02 22.53
N LEU A 135 -10.82 3.67 21.64
CA LEU A 135 -9.80 4.59 21.14
C LEU A 135 -10.41 5.75 20.35
N LEU A 136 -11.40 5.49 19.49
CA LEU A 136 -12.12 6.53 18.75
C LEU A 136 -12.94 7.48 19.64
N LYS A 137 -13.29 7.08 20.87
CA LYS A 137 -13.93 7.99 21.84
C LYS A 137 -12.97 9.01 22.44
N VAL A 138 -11.66 8.82 22.30
CA VAL A 138 -10.66 9.80 22.76
C VAL A 138 -10.68 11.00 21.81
N PRO A 139 -10.94 12.23 22.28
CA PRO A 139 -11.12 13.39 21.41
C PRO A 139 -9.94 13.68 20.46
N SER A 140 -8.71 13.51 20.95
CA SER A 140 -7.50 13.70 20.14
C SER A 140 -7.37 12.67 19.01
N VAL A 141 -7.72 11.41 19.27
CA VAL A 141 -7.69 10.33 18.26
C VAL A 141 -8.79 10.54 17.22
N SER A 142 -9.99 10.92 17.65
CA SER A 142 -11.10 11.24 16.74
C SER A 142 -10.78 12.43 15.84
N LEU A 143 -10.18 13.48 16.39
CA LEU A 143 -9.74 14.64 15.63
C LEU A 143 -8.69 14.25 14.58
N ALA A 144 -7.68 13.45 14.97
CA ALA A 144 -6.67 12.95 14.05
C ALA A 144 -7.27 12.08 12.94
N ALA A 145 -8.19 11.17 13.29
CA ALA A 145 -8.89 10.33 12.32
C ALA A 145 -9.71 11.17 11.32
N PHE A 146 -10.41 12.19 11.81
CA PHE A 146 -11.14 13.13 10.96
C PHE A 146 -10.21 13.91 10.02
N SER A 147 -9.06 14.38 10.53
CA SER A 147 -8.05 15.04 9.69
C SER A 147 -7.51 14.14 8.59
N ILE A 148 -7.24 12.86 8.90
CA ILE A 148 -6.79 11.87 7.90
C ILE A 148 -7.87 11.65 6.84
N LEU A 149 -9.14 11.51 7.24
CA LEU A 149 -10.27 11.35 6.31
C LEU A 149 -10.44 12.57 5.41
N ALA A 150 -10.40 13.78 5.97
CA ALA A 150 -10.48 15.01 5.19
C ALA A 150 -9.32 15.13 4.20
N GLY A 151 -8.10 14.78 4.61
CA GLY A 151 -6.93 14.74 3.74
C GLY A 151 -7.08 13.72 2.61
N ALA A 152 -7.57 12.52 2.90
CA ALA A 152 -7.81 11.47 1.89
C ALA A 152 -8.87 11.89 0.87
N ILE A 153 -9.97 12.51 1.31
CA ILE A 153 -11.01 13.05 0.43
C ILE A 153 -10.43 14.17 -0.45
N SER A 154 -9.63 15.07 0.13
CA SER A 154 -8.99 16.15 -0.60
C SER A 154 -8.03 15.64 -1.68
N MET A 155 -7.16 14.68 -1.36
CA MET A 155 -6.28 14.03 -2.32
C MET A 155 -7.08 13.29 -3.42
N GLY A 156 -8.14 12.58 -3.05
CA GLY A 156 -9.01 11.89 -4.01
C GLY A 156 -9.70 12.87 -4.96
N PHE A 157 -10.22 13.98 -4.44
CA PHE A 157 -10.82 15.04 -5.25
C PHE A 157 -9.81 15.69 -6.20
N LEU A 158 -8.61 15.98 -5.71
CA LEU A 158 -7.53 16.53 -6.53
C LEU A 158 -7.17 15.56 -7.66
N SER A 159 -6.97 14.28 -7.36
CA SER A 159 -6.67 13.25 -8.36
C SER A 159 -7.77 13.13 -9.42
N ALA A 160 -9.04 13.15 -9.02
CA ALA A 160 -10.18 13.01 -9.93
C ALA A 160 -10.40 14.25 -10.82
N THR A 161 -10.09 15.45 -10.31
CA THR A 161 -10.28 16.71 -11.05
C THR A 161 -9.08 17.12 -11.89
N LEU A 162 -7.86 16.69 -11.52
CA LEU A 162 -6.65 16.96 -12.28
C LEU A 162 -6.63 16.22 -13.62
N GLU A 163 -7.06 14.96 -13.68
CA GLU A 163 -7.05 14.18 -14.93
C GLU A 163 -7.75 14.92 -16.11
N PRO A 164 -9.00 15.41 -15.98
CA PRO A 164 -9.64 16.22 -17.02
C PRO A 164 -8.86 17.49 -17.39
N HIS A 165 -8.25 18.17 -16.41
CA HIS A 165 -7.50 19.41 -16.60
C HIS A 165 -6.11 19.20 -17.20
N VAL A 166 -5.55 17.99 -17.15
CA VAL A 166 -4.27 17.68 -17.79
C VAL A 166 -4.50 17.27 -19.26
N ARG A 167 -5.62 16.59 -19.56
CA ARG A 167 -6.02 16.23 -20.94
C ARG A 167 -6.15 17.42 -21.88
N GLN A 168 -6.62 18.57 -21.40
CA GLN A 168 -6.70 19.81 -22.22
C GLN A 168 -5.33 20.32 -22.70
N PHE A 169 -4.23 19.89 -22.07
CA PHE A 169 -2.86 20.25 -22.48
C PHE A 169 -2.20 19.19 -23.38
N ASN A 170 -2.94 18.17 -23.86
CA ASN A 170 -2.43 17.02 -24.61
C ASN A 170 -1.32 16.24 -23.88
N LEU A 171 -1.34 16.25 -22.55
CA LEU A 171 -0.55 15.38 -21.72
C LEU A 171 -1.49 14.26 -21.24
N SER A 172 -1.21 13.02 -21.63
CA SER A 172 -1.95 11.83 -21.23
C SER A 172 -0.98 10.76 -20.75
#